data_AF-A0A953TML2-F1
#
_entry.id   AF-A0A953TML2-F1
#
_cell.length_a   1.000
_cell.length_b   1.000
_cell.length_c   1.000
_cell.angle_alpha   90.00
_cell.angle_beta   90.00
_cell.angle_gamma   90.00
#
_symmetry.space_group_name_H-M   'P 1'
#
loop_
_entity.id
_entity.type
_entity.pdbx_description
1 polymer ?
#
loop_
_entity_poly.entity_id
_entity_poly.type
_entity_poly.pdbx_seq_one_letter_code
_entity_poly.pdbx_strand_id
1 'polypeptide(L)' 'MTNCLECKNLTRVFESKLATYLAARSAALYRISTEFAAQQQVDMERAKNDVEEHLLICSFATKVRCLTPVPAFRP' A
#
# COMPACT_ATOMS: atom_id res chain seq x y z
N MET A 1 12.50 -9.71 7.34
CA MET A 1 12.91 -8.33 6.96
C MET A 1 13.46 -8.35 5.55
N THR A 2 12.78 -7.70 4.61
CA THR A 2 13.26 -7.48 3.24
C THR A 2 14.43 -6.50 3.27
N ASN A 3 15.63 -6.95 2.88
CA ASN A 3 16.84 -6.10 2.83
C ASN A 3 16.93 -5.22 1.57
N CYS A 4 15.86 -5.16 0.77
CA CYS A 4 15.79 -4.29 -0.41
C CYS A 4 15.44 -2.85 0.01
N LEU A 5 16.30 -1.90 -0.37
CA LEU A 5 16.09 -0.47 -0.09
C LEU A 5 14.86 0.08 -0.83
N GLU A 6 14.60 -0.43 -2.04
CA GLU A 6 13.44 -0.03 -2.85
C GLU A 6 12.12 -0.49 -2.22
N CYS A 7 12.06 -1.74 -1.72
CA CYS A 7 10.93 -2.20 -0.91
C CYS A 7 10.66 -1.27 0.29
N LYS A 8 11.72 -0.88 1.02
CA LYS A 8 11.56 0.02 2.18
C LYS A 8 11.07 1.41 1.78
N ASN A 9 11.57 1.97 0.69
CA ASN A 9 11.12 3.26 0.18
C ASN A 9 9.66 3.20 -0.28
N LEU A 10 9.29 2.21 -1.07
CA LEU A 10 7.91 2.03 -1.55
C LEU A 10 6.94 1.79 -0.39
N THR A 11 7.30 0.94 0.58
CA THR A 11 6.48 0.75 1.79
C THR A 11 6.33 2.07 2.57
N ARG A 12 7.40 2.83 2.75
CA ARG A 12 7.34 4.13 3.46
C ARG A 12 6.45 5.14 2.73
N VAL A 13 6.52 5.19 1.39
CA VAL A 13 5.65 6.04 0.57
C VAL A 13 4.19 5.60 0.73
N PHE A 14 3.92 4.30 0.66
CA PHE A 14 2.58 3.76 0.87
C PHE A 14 2.04 4.08 2.28
N GLU A 15 2.83 3.86 3.33
CA GLU A 15 2.44 4.18 4.71
C GLU A 15 2.12 5.67 4.90
N SER A 16 2.94 6.55 4.31
CA SER A 16 2.70 8.00 4.33
C SER A 16 1.39 8.38 3.64
N LYS A 17 1.15 7.84 2.44
CA LYS A 17 -0.11 8.07 1.72
C LYS A 17 -1.32 7.48 2.45
N LEU A 18 -1.17 6.30 3.04
CA LEU A 18 -2.22 5.67 3.85
C LEU A 18 -2.57 6.51 5.08
N ALA A 19 -1.56 7.00 5.81
CA ALA A 19 -1.79 7.90 6.95
C ALA A 19 -2.52 9.18 6.52
N THR A 20 -2.13 9.75 5.37
CA THR A 20 -2.77 10.94 4.80
C THR A 20 -4.21 10.65 4.38
N TYR A 21 -4.46 9.51 3.74
CA TYR A 21 -5.80 9.05 3.38
C TYR A 21 -6.69 8.84 4.63
N LEU A 22 -6.18 8.17 5.66
CA LEU A 22 -6.92 7.93 6.90
C LEU A 22 -7.23 9.24 7.66
N ALA A 23 -6.28 10.16 7.71
CA ALA A 23 -6.48 11.49 8.28
C ALA A 23 -7.48 12.33 7.47
N ALA A 24 -7.43 12.25 6.14
CA ALA A 24 -8.43 12.88 5.29
C ALA A 24 -9.81 12.27 5.51
N ARG A 25 -9.92 10.94 5.56
CA ARG A 25 -11.19 10.22 5.76
C ARG A 25 -11.85 10.51 7.11
N SER A 26 -11.07 10.82 8.15
CA SER A 26 -11.59 11.27 9.44
C SER A 26 -11.98 12.75 9.44
N ALA A 27 -11.46 13.55 8.52
CA ALA A 27 -11.84 14.95 8.35
C ALA A 27 -13.22 15.10 7.68
N ALA A 28 -14.00 16.07 8.14
CA ALA A 28 -15.32 16.37 7.58
C ALA A 28 -15.26 16.70 6.07
N LEU A 29 -14.15 17.29 5.61
CA LEU A 29 -13.92 17.66 4.20
C LEU A 29 -13.96 16.46 3.24
N TYR A 30 -13.53 15.28 3.66
CA TYR A 30 -13.59 14.06 2.82
C TYR A 30 -15.02 13.59 2.57
N ARG A 31 -15.95 13.86 3.51
CA ARG A 31 -17.37 13.53 3.33
C ARG A 31 -18.09 14.55 2.44
N ILE A 32 -17.56 15.77 2.36
CA ILE A 32 -18.19 16.89 1.67
C ILE A 32 -17.73 16.96 0.21
N SER A 33 -16.47 16.62 -0.08
CA SER A 33 -15.92 16.63 -1.44
C SER A 33 -15.64 15.22 -1.94
N THR A 34 -16.51 14.72 -2.82
CA THR A 34 -16.36 13.43 -3.51
C THR A 34 -15.13 13.39 -4.39
N GLU A 35 -14.75 14.51 -5.01
CA GLU A 35 -13.55 14.64 -5.83
C GLU A 35 -12.29 14.52 -4.98
N PHE A 36 -12.24 15.20 -3.83
CA PHE A 36 -11.13 15.08 -2.88
C PHE A 36 -11.02 13.66 -2.32
N ALA A 37 -12.17 13.01 -2.05
CA ALA A 37 -12.22 11.64 -1.59
C ALA A 37 -11.70 10.65 -2.63
N ALA A 38 -12.09 10.82 -3.89
CA ALA A 38 -11.64 10.01 -5.01
C ALA A 38 -10.13 10.17 -5.26
N GLN A 39 -9.63 11.40 -5.26
CA GLN A 39 -8.20 11.68 -5.47
C GLN A 39 -7.33 10.99 -4.40
N GLN A 40 -7.68 11.15 -3.12
CA GLN A 40 -6.94 10.53 -2.01
C GLN A 40 -6.99 9.00 -2.06
N GLN A 41 -8.09 8.42 -2.54
CA GLN A 41 -8.21 6.99 -2.73
C GLN A 41 -7.31 6.50 -3.88
N VAL A 42 -7.36 7.17 -5.04
CA VAL A 42 -6.51 6.83 -6.20
C VAL A 42 -5.03 6.94 -5.84
N ASP A 43 -4.63 7.97 -5.10
CA ASP A 43 -3.23 8.16 -4.69
C ASP A 43 -2.74 7.05 -3.74
N MET A 44 -3.60 6.58 -2.85
CA MET A 44 -3.35 5.45 -1.95
C MET A 44 -3.29 4.13 -2.71
N GLU A 45 -4.25 3.85 -3.60
CA GLU A 45 -4.29 2.63 -4.41
C GLU A 45 -3.10 2.55 -5.36
N ARG A 46 -2.67 3.67 -5.94
CA ARG A 46 -1.47 3.71 -6.79
C ARG A 46 -0.22 3.31 -6.02
N ALA A 47 0.01 3.89 -4.85
CA ALA A 47 1.17 3.52 -4.03
C ALA A 47 1.10 2.08 -3.52
N LYS A 48 -0.11 1.54 -3.30
CA LYS A 48 -0.30 0.13 -2.98
C LYS A 48 0.13 -0.75 -4.15
N ASN A 49 -0.31 -0.43 -5.36
CA ASN A 49 0.05 -1.16 -6.57
C ASN A 49 1.57 -1.12 -6.82
N ASP A 50 2.22 0.04 -6.63
CA ASP A 50 3.67 0.18 -6.78
C ASP A 50 4.44 -0.75 -5.83
N VAL A 51 3.97 -0.87 -4.57
CA VAL A 51 4.53 -1.83 -3.60
C VAL A 51 4.27 -3.27 -4.04
N GLU A 52 3.04 -3.61 -4.43
CA GLU A 52 2.68 -4.97 -4.83
C GLU A 52 3.45 -5.45 -6.07
N GLU A 53 3.57 -4.60 -7.10
CA GLU A 53 4.36 -4.86 -8.31
C GLU A 53 5.83 -5.07 -7.98
N HIS A 54 6.40 -4.20 -7.15
CA HIS A 54 7.79 -4.34 -6.73
C HIS A 54 8.00 -5.61 -5.90
N LEU A 55 7.06 -5.98 -5.03
CA LEU A 55 7.13 -7.22 -4.25
C LEU A 55 7.01 -8.49 -5.12
N LEU A 56 6.39 -8.42 -6.31
CA LEU A 56 6.31 -9.55 -7.24
C LEU A 56 7.67 -9.82 -7.92
N ILE A 57 8.42 -8.76 -8.25
CA ILE A 57 9.68 -8.84 -8.99
C ILE A 57 10.88 -8.92 -8.03
N CYS A 58 10.75 -8.39 -6.82
CA CYS A 58 11.83 -8.33 -5.85
C CYS A 58 12.12 -9.72 -5.24
N SER A 59 13.26 -10.29 -5.61
CA SER A 59 13.77 -11.59 -5.12
C SER A 59 13.96 -11.67 -3.60
N PHE A 60 14.11 -10.53 -2.91
CA PHE A 60 14.14 -10.46 -1.45
C PHE A 60 12.75 -10.55 -0.81
N ALA A 61 11.70 -10.13 -1.51
CA ALA A 61 10.31 -10.22 -1.05
C ALA A 61 9.71 -11.62 -1.28
N THR A 62 10.14 -12.31 -2.34
CA THR A 62 9.72 -13.69 -2.66
C THR A 62 10.13 -14.67 -1.55
N LYS A 63 11.30 -14.47 -0.91
CA LYS A 63 11.73 -15.28 0.25
C LYS A 63 10.82 -15.13 1.47
N VAL A 64 10.12 -14.00 1.63
CA VAL A 64 9.19 -13.79 2.75
C VAL A 64 7.85 -14.47 2.48
N ARG A 65 7.36 -14.48 1.22
CA ARG A 65 6.15 -15.26 0.86
C ARG A 65 6.33 -16.77 1.03
N CYS A 66 7.56 -17.29 0.97
CA CYS A 66 7.83 -18.69 1.31
C CYS A 66 7.91 -18.96 2.83
N LEU A 67 8.07 -17.93 3.67
CA LEU A 67 8.18 -18.06 5.13
C LEU A 67 6.89 -17.75 5.88
N THR A 68 5.90 -17.17 5.21
CA THR A 68 4.52 -17.08 5.73
C THR A 68 3.61 -17.84 4.76
N PRO A 69 3.05 -19.01 5.15
CA PRO A 69 2.02 -19.63 4.34
C PRO A 69 0.85 -18.64 4.29
N VAL A 70 0.57 -18.10 3.11
CA VAL A 70 -0.72 -17.46 2.85
C VAL A 70 -1.76 -18.56 3.07
N PRO A 71 -2.70 -18.43 4.04
CA PRO A 71 -3.75 -19.42 4.16
C PRO A 71 -4.53 -19.36 2.85
N ALA A 72 -4.61 -20.51 2.17
CA ALA A 72 -5.35 -20.68 0.95
C ALA A 72 -6.80 -20.24 1.22
N PHE A 73 -7.19 -19.07 0.69
CA PHE A 73 -8.60 -18.75 0.52
C PHE A 73 -9.12 -19.70 -0.55
N ARG A 74 -9.87 -20.70 -0.09
CA ARG A 74 -10.61 -21.64 -0.94
C ARG A 74 -12.04 -21.08 -1.12
N PRO A 75 -12.56 -21.02 -2.36
CA PRO A 75 -13.95 -20.62 -2.61
C PRO A 75 -14.95 -21.62 -2.02
#